data_AF-A0A7J9F432-F1
#
_entry.id   AF-A0A7J9F432-F1
#
_cell.length_a   1.000
_cell.length_b   1.000
_cell.length_c   1.000
_cell.angle_alpha   90.00
_cell.angle_beta   90.00
_cell.angle_gamma   90.00
#
_symmetry.space_group_name_H-M   'P 1'
#
loop_
_entity.id
_entity.type
_entity.pdbx_description
1 polymer ?
#
loop_
_entity_poly.entity_id
_entity_poly.type
_entity_poly.pdbx_seq_one_letter_code
_entity_poly.pdbx_strand_id
1 'polypeptide(L)'
;MVVFENKAILKLLLVCLFVQFSVSAANFFQPFNVTYDHRALIIDGKRRMLISGGIHYPRATPQMWPDLIAKSKEGGADVIESYTFWNGHEPVRGQYNFEGRFDLVKFVKLVGDNGLYFLLRIGPYVCAEWNFGGFPVWLRDIPGIEFRTDNEPFKREMQRFVTKIVDLMREEKLFSWQGGPIILLQIENEYGNMEGSYGQKGKEYVRWAANMALGLGAGVPWVMCKQTDAPGDIIDTCNNYYCDGYKPNSPNKPTIWTENWDGWYTSWGGRLPHRPVEDLAFAVARFFQRGGSLMNYYMYFGGTNFGRTSGGPFYITSYDYDAPIDEYGLRSEPKWGHLKDLHAAIKLCERALVAADSPQYMKLGPRQEVCARRFLGNNMQAHVYWENTQSTVLNITLSESQSACSAFLANIDEHNTATVTFRGKSYSLPPWSVSILPDCSNVAFNTAK
;
A
#
# COMPACT_ATOMS: atom_id res chain seq x y z
N MET A 1 -75.56 -31.31 2.46
CA MET A 1 -74.50 -31.68 1.51
C MET A 1 -74.18 -30.44 0.70
N VAL A 2 -73.06 -29.72 0.87
CA VAL A 2 -71.67 -30.15 1.14
C VAL A 2 -71.26 -31.14 0.03
N VAL A 3 -70.28 -30.86 -0.83
CA VAL A 3 -68.90 -30.44 -0.51
C VAL A 3 -68.44 -29.17 -1.26
N PHE A 4 -67.48 -28.48 -0.65
CA PHE A 4 -66.85 -27.22 -1.07
C PHE A 4 -65.57 -27.44 -1.92
N GLU A 5 -64.91 -26.34 -2.27
CA GLU A 5 -63.45 -26.26 -2.52
C GLU A 5 -62.86 -26.94 -3.78
N ASN A 6 -62.63 -26.12 -4.80
CA ASN A 6 -61.47 -26.30 -5.68
C ASN A 6 -60.82 -24.94 -6.07
N LYS A 7 -60.60 -24.07 -5.07
CA LYS A 7 -59.90 -22.78 -5.20
C LYS A 7 -58.64 -22.63 -4.33
N ALA A 8 -58.31 -23.65 -3.53
CA ALA A 8 -57.12 -23.64 -2.67
C ALA A 8 -55.82 -23.96 -3.45
N ILE A 9 -55.87 -24.90 -4.40
CA ILE A 9 -54.68 -25.46 -5.06
C ILE A 9 -53.96 -24.42 -5.94
N LEU A 10 -54.71 -23.56 -6.65
CA LEU A 10 -54.10 -22.53 -7.51
C LEU A 10 -53.43 -21.38 -6.71
N LYS A 11 -53.86 -21.14 -5.46
CA LYS A 11 -53.15 -20.21 -4.57
C LYS A 11 -51.89 -20.82 -3.96
N LEU A 12 -51.83 -22.15 -3.80
CA LEU A 12 -50.65 -22.82 -3.24
C LEU A 12 -49.45 -22.79 -4.21
N LEU A 13 -49.71 -22.91 -5.52
CA LEU A 13 -48.67 -22.81 -6.56
C LEU A 13 -48.11 -21.40 -6.77
N LEU A 14 -48.83 -20.35 -6.37
CA LEU A 14 -48.36 -18.96 -6.42
C LEU A 14 -47.57 -18.51 -5.18
N VAL A 15 -47.50 -19.33 -4.12
CA VAL A 15 -46.77 -19.02 -2.89
C VAL A 15 -45.34 -19.61 -2.89
N CYS A 16 -45.06 -20.64 -3.69
CA CYS A 16 -43.73 -21.24 -3.84
C CYS A 16 -42.80 -20.52 -4.84
N LEU A 17 -43.19 -19.34 -5.33
CA LEU A 17 -42.36 -18.49 -6.20
C LEU A 17 -41.98 -17.16 -5.54
N PHE A 18 -41.89 -17.15 -4.20
CA PHE A 18 -40.89 -16.30 -3.54
C PHE A 18 -39.50 -16.82 -3.92
N VAL A 19 -38.99 -16.29 -5.05
CA VAL A 19 -37.54 -16.24 -5.28
C VAL A 19 -36.97 -15.55 -4.06
N GLN A 20 -36.33 -16.31 -3.18
CA GLN A 20 -35.36 -15.75 -2.25
C GLN A 20 -34.26 -15.16 -3.12
N PHE A 21 -34.40 -13.87 -3.45
CA PHE A 21 -33.26 -12.99 -3.57
C PHE A 21 -32.63 -12.92 -2.18
N SER A 22 -31.94 -14.00 -1.84
CA SER A 22 -30.79 -13.95 -0.96
C SER A 22 -29.88 -12.93 -1.59
N VAL A 23 -29.98 -11.68 -1.11
CA VAL A 23 -28.89 -10.74 -1.20
C VAL A 23 -27.79 -11.34 -0.32
N SER A 24 -27.09 -12.33 -0.88
CA SER A 24 -25.77 -12.69 -0.45
C SER A 24 -24.98 -11.40 -0.58
N ALA A 25 -24.85 -10.68 0.54
CA ALA A 25 -23.81 -9.68 0.67
C ALA A 25 -22.52 -10.41 0.26
N ALA A 26 -21.92 -9.95 -0.85
CA ALA A 26 -20.68 -10.50 -1.33
C ALA A 26 -19.62 -10.14 -0.30
N ASN A 27 -19.44 -11.02 0.68
CA ASN A 27 -18.36 -10.93 1.65
C ASN A 27 -17.08 -11.22 0.87
N PHE A 28 -16.42 -10.16 0.41
CA PHE A 28 -15.17 -10.20 -0.36
C PHE A 28 -14.15 -11.13 0.30
N PHE A 29 -14.08 -11.05 1.63
CA PHE A 29 -13.33 -11.93 2.51
C PHE A 29 -14.24 -12.43 3.64
N GLN A 30 -13.84 -13.51 4.30
CA GLN A 30 -14.35 -13.77 5.65
C GLN A 30 -13.85 -12.67 6.58
N PRO A 31 -14.65 -12.13 7.52
CA PRO A 31 -14.23 -11.06 8.41
C PRO A 31 -12.92 -11.37 9.14
N PHE A 32 -11.94 -10.47 9.05
CA PHE A 32 -10.61 -10.64 9.62
C PHE A 32 -10.09 -9.36 10.30
N ASN A 33 -9.33 -9.55 11.38
CA ASN A 33 -8.67 -8.45 12.08
C ASN A 33 -7.33 -8.11 11.41
N VAL A 34 -6.97 -6.83 11.46
CA VAL A 34 -5.64 -6.34 11.07
C VAL A 34 -4.99 -5.67 12.28
N THR A 35 -3.81 -6.12 12.63
CA THR A 35 -2.93 -5.51 13.63
C THR A 35 -1.52 -5.39 13.06
N TYR A 36 -0.53 -5.05 13.87
CA TYR A 36 0.87 -5.03 13.47
C TYR A 36 1.78 -5.38 14.64
N ASP A 37 3.03 -5.69 14.33
CA ASP A 37 4.13 -5.71 15.27
C ASP A 37 5.37 -5.00 14.68
N HIS A 38 6.51 -5.11 15.34
CA HIS A 38 7.79 -4.56 14.89
C HIS A 38 8.23 -5.00 13.49
N ARG A 39 7.69 -6.11 12.97
CA ARG A 39 8.15 -6.74 11.74
C ARG A 39 7.22 -6.48 10.56
N ALA A 40 5.90 -6.59 10.75
CA ALA A 40 4.92 -6.50 9.67
C ALA A 40 3.49 -6.15 10.15
N LEU A 41 2.61 -5.85 9.19
CA LEU A 41 1.17 -6.01 9.41
C LEU A 41 0.84 -7.48 9.63
N ILE A 42 -0.08 -7.73 10.55
CA ILE A 42 -0.63 -9.05 10.89
C ILE A 42 -2.07 -9.07 10.37
N ILE A 43 -2.31 -9.84 9.32
CA ILE A 43 -3.61 -10.00 8.64
C ILE A 43 -4.09 -11.42 8.92
N ASP A 44 -5.29 -11.56 9.49
CA ASP A 44 -5.84 -12.88 9.88
C ASP A 44 -4.85 -13.71 10.73
N GLY A 45 -4.25 -13.06 11.73
CA GLY A 45 -3.25 -13.65 12.63
C GLY A 45 -1.89 -13.97 11.99
N LYS A 46 -1.66 -13.61 10.72
CA LYS A 46 -0.41 -13.91 9.99
C LYS A 46 0.31 -12.63 9.58
N ARG A 47 1.59 -12.50 9.93
CA ARG A 47 2.49 -11.50 9.33
C ARG A 47 2.49 -11.67 7.80
N ARG A 48 2.49 -10.56 7.04
CA ARG A 48 2.53 -10.56 5.56
C ARG A 48 3.62 -9.65 5.02
N MET A 49 4.18 -10.00 3.86
CA MET A 49 5.04 -9.11 3.05
C MET A 49 4.21 -8.59 1.88
N LEU A 50 3.78 -7.33 1.96
CA LEU A 50 2.74 -6.77 1.10
C LEU A 50 3.33 -5.89 0.00
N ILE A 51 2.89 -6.13 -1.22
CA ILE A 51 3.21 -5.31 -2.38
C ILE A 51 1.94 -4.56 -2.78
N SER A 52 2.02 -3.25 -2.86
CA SER A 52 0.89 -2.36 -3.08
C SER A 52 1.06 -1.58 -4.38
N GLY A 53 -0.05 -1.34 -5.09
CA GLY A 53 -0.07 -0.51 -6.29
C GLY A 53 -0.99 0.70 -6.15
N GLY A 54 -0.43 1.91 -6.28
CA GLY A 54 -1.19 3.16 -6.31
C GLY A 54 -2.02 3.29 -7.58
N ILE A 55 -3.34 3.43 -7.44
CA ILE A 55 -4.30 3.66 -8.53
C ILE A 55 -5.34 4.69 -8.06
N HIS A 56 -5.31 5.90 -8.62
CA HIS A 56 -6.28 6.93 -8.28
C HIS A 56 -7.57 6.78 -9.08
N TYR A 57 -8.66 6.34 -8.43
CA TYR A 57 -9.95 6.08 -9.10
C TYR A 57 -10.45 7.21 -10.01
N PRO A 58 -10.31 8.53 -9.71
CA PRO A 58 -10.79 9.60 -10.59
C PRO A 58 -9.84 9.93 -11.76
N ARG A 59 -8.65 9.31 -11.82
CA ARG A 59 -7.71 9.38 -12.96
C ARG A 59 -7.94 8.26 -13.98
N ALA A 60 -8.88 7.35 -13.71
CA ALA A 60 -9.38 6.34 -14.63
C ALA A 60 -10.91 6.49 -14.84
N THR A 61 -11.47 5.73 -15.78
CA THR A 61 -12.93 5.60 -15.92
C THR A 61 -13.44 4.34 -15.19
N PRO A 62 -14.71 4.29 -14.76
CA PRO A 62 -15.30 3.09 -14.16
C PRO A 62 -15.24 1.82 -15.02
N GLN A 63 -15.06 1.98 -16.33
CA GLN A 63 -14.87 0.90 -17.31
C GLN A 63 -13.44 0.36 -17.32
N MET A 64 -12.44 1.19 -17.00
CA MET A 64 -11.03 0.78 -16.90
C MET A 64 -10.73 0.08 -15.57
N TRP A 65 -11.38 0.46 -14.47
CA TRP A 65 -11.03 -0.04 -13.12
C TRP A 65 -10.90 -1.57 -13.03
N PRO A 66 -11.81 -2.42 -13.56
CA PRO A 66 -11.68 -3.88 -13.43
C PRO A 66 -10.41 -4.43 -14.11
N ASP A 67 -10.04 -3.89 -15.27
CA ASP A 67 -8.87 -4.29 -16.05
C ASP A 67 -7.56 -3.79 -15.41
N LEU A 68 -7.54 -2.56 -14.90
CA LEU A 68 -6.41 -2.01 -14.13
C LEU A 68 -6.15 -2.85 -12.86
N ILE A 69 -7.20 -3.15 -12.09
CA ILE A 69 -7.12 -3.98 -10.87
C ILE A 69 -6.65 -5.40 -11.21
N ALA A 70 -7.16 -6.01 -12.29
CA ALA A 70 -6.73 -7.32 -12.74
C ALA A 70 -5.26 -7.34 -13.18
N LYS A 71 -4.77 -6.32 -13.89
CA LYS A 71 -3.36 -6.16 -14.28
C LYS A 71 -2.45 -5.99 -13.07
N SER A 72 -2.86 -5.24 -12.05
CA SER A 72 -2.10 -5.13 -10.79
C SER A 72 -2.03 -6.46 -10.03
N LYS A 73 -3.13 -7.22 -9.99
CA LYS A 73 -3.15 -8.57 -9.40
C LYS A 73 -2.25 -9.54 -10.17
N GLU A 74 -2.33 -9.57 -11.49
CA GLU A 74 -1.45 -10.41 -12.33
C GLU A 74 0.02 -9.99 -12.20
N GLY A 75 0.27 -8.69 -12.01
CA GLY A 75 1.57 -8.11 -11.71
C GLY A 75 2.09 -8.44 -10.31
N GLY A 76 1.31 -9.08 -9.44
CA GLY A 76 1.75 -9.55 -8.12
C GLY A 76 1.47 -8.60 -6.94
N ALA A 77 0.62 -7.58 -7.10
CA ALA A 77 0.15 -6.77 -5.98
C ALA A 77 -0.78 -7.57 -5.03
N ASP A 78 -0.62 -7.38 -3.72
CA ASP A 78 -1.58 -7.81 -2.68
C ASP A 78 -2.60 -6.71 -2.35
N VAL A 79 -2.23 -5.45 -2.55
CA VAL A 79 -2.97 -4.26 -2.09
C VAL A 79 -3.11 -3.24 -3.23
N ILE A 80 -4.24 -2.54 -3.29
CA ILE A 80 -4.37 -1.30 -4.07
C ILE A 80 -4.41 -0.11 -3.10
N GLU A 81 -3.69 0.95 -3.44
CA GLU A 81 -3.69 2.20 -2.68
C GLU A 81 -4.39 3.32 -3.48
N SER A 82 -5.19 4.15 -2.80
CA SER A 82 -5.66 5.42 -3.38
C SER A 82 -5.85 6.50 -2.32
N TYR A 83 -5.55 7.73 -2.72
CA TYR A 83 -6.07 8.94 -2.05
C TYR A 83 -7.59 9.10 -2.18
N THR A 84 -8.19 9.84 -1.25
CA THR A 84 -9.55 10.40 -1.37
C THR A 84 -9.52 11.86 -1.80
N PHE A 85 -10.25 12.21 -2.87
CA PHE A 85 -10.20 13.55 -3.46
C PHE A 85 -11.35 14.47 -3.01
N TRP A 86 -11.21 15.10 -1.84
CA TRP A 86 -12.28 15.88 -1.18
C TRP A 86 -12.94 16.91 -2.11
N ASN A 87 -12.19 17.71 -2.86
CA ASN A 87 -12.73 18.71 -3.78
C ASN A 87 -13.63 18.17 -4.90
N GLY A 88 -13.43 16.92 -5.33
CA GLY A 88 -14.28 16.24 -6.31
C GLY A 88 -15.49 15.58 -5.66
N HIS A 89 -15.35 15.15 -4.40
CA HIS A 89 -16.43 14.60 -3.59
C HIS A 89 -17.34 15.65 -2.95
N GLU A 90 -16.89 16.89 -2.74
CA GLU A 90 -17.68 17.96 -2.14
C GLU A 90 -17.46 19.30 -2.90
N PRO A 91 -17.89 19.39 -4.17
CA PRO A 91 -17.69 20.59 -4.98
C PRO A 91 -18.42 21.83 -4.43
N VAL A 92 -19.51 21.61 -3.69
CA VAL A 92 -20.24 22.63 -2.92
C VAL A 92 -20.39 22.11 -1.49
N ARG A 93 -20.12 22.94 -0.48
CA ARG A 93 -20.20 22.54 0.94
C ARG A 93 -21.57 21.96 1.28
N GLY A 94 -21.58 20.75 1.81
CA GLY A 94 -22.76 19.95 2.15
C GLY A 94 -23.34 19.12 1.01
N GLN A 95 -22.85 19.26 -0.23
CA GLN A 95 -23.33 18.51 -1.40
C GLN A 95 -22.26 17.52 -1.87
N TYR A 96 -22.53 16.23 -1.67
CA TYR A 96 -21.57 15.17 -1.98
C TYR A 96 -21.77 14.57 -3.36
N ASN A 97 -20.65 14.21 -4.00
CA ASN A 97 -20.58 13.49 -5.26
C ASN A 97 -19.81 12.17 -5.06
N PHE A 98 -20.49 11.05 -5.27
CA PHE A 98 -19.91 9.71 -5.32
C PHE A 98 -20.33 8.98 -6.60
N GLU A 99 -20.51 9.71 -7.70
CA GLU A 99 -20.99 9.17 -8.98
C GLU A 99 -19.87 9.05 -10.02
N GLY A 100 -20.08 8.16 -11.01
CA GLY A 100 -19.16 7.99 -12.13
C GLY A 100 -17.74 7.67 -11.68
N ARG A 101 -16.75 8.45 -12.12
CA ARG A 101 -15.34 8.25 -11.71
C ARG A 101 -15.03 8.71 -10.28
N PHE A 102 -16.00 9.27 -9.56
CA PHE A 102 -15.91 9.56 -8.13
C PHE A 102 -16.66 8.52 -7.27
N ASP A 103 -17.13 7.41 -7.85
CA ASP A 103 -17.71 6.29 -7.10
C ASP A 103 -16.61 5.47 -6.39
N LEU A 104 -16.10 6.03 -5.28
CA LEU A 104 -15.11 5.41 -4.40
C LEU A 104 -15.60 4.06 -3.86
N VAL A 105 -16.88 3.97 -3.48
CA VAL A 105 -17.46 2.73 -2.93
C VAL A 105 -17.35 1.60 -3.95
N LYS A 106 -17.79 1.83 -5.19
CA LYS A 106 -17.67 0.84 -6.26
C LYS A 106 -16.22 0.48 -6.58
N PHE A 107 -15.31 1.46 -6.58
CA PHE A 107 -13.88 1.18 -6.79
C PHE A 107 -13.33 0.23 -5.72
N VAL A 108 -13.58 0.51 -4.44
CA VAL A 108 -13.13 -0.35 -3.33
C VAL A 108 -13.78 -1.74 -3.38
N LYS A 109 -15.07 -1.83 -3.74
CA LYS A 109 -15.75 -3.12 -3.97
C LYS A 109 -15.07 -3.93 -5.08
N LEU A 110 -14.74 -3.33 -6.21
CA LEU A 110 -14.03 -4.00 -7.31
C LEU A 110 -12.63 -4.50 -6.91
N VAL A 111 -11.93 -3.80 -6.02
CA VAL A 111 -10.65 -4.27 -5.45
C VAL A 111 -10.89 -5.53 -4.61
N GLY A 112 -11.91 -5.50 -3.74
CA GLY A 112 -12.30 -6.66 -2.93
C GLY A 112 -12.81 -7.85 -3.74
N ASP A 113 -13.59 -7.62 -4.80
CA ASP A 113 -14.09 -8.66 -5.72
C ASP A 113 -12.94 -9.38 -6.45
N ASN A 114 -11.82 -8.68 -6.65
CA ASN A 114 -10.58 -9.26 -7.17
C ASN A 114 -9.71 -9.92 -6.08
N GLY A 115 -10.15 -9.96 -4.82
CA GLY A 115 -9.39 -10.56 -3.71
C GLY A 115 -8.10 -9.82 -3.36
N LEU A 116 -8.05 -8.51 -3.65
CA LEU A 116 -6.98 -7.62 -3.20
C LEU A 116 -7.42 -6.86 -1.94
N TYR A 117 -6.45 -6.49 -1.10
CA TYR A 117 -6.68 -5.57 0.00
C TYR A 117 -6.65 -4.11 -0.47
N PHE A 118 -7.03 -3.19 0.41
CA PHE A 118 -7.05 -1.76 0.12
C PHE A 118 -6.42 -0.90 1.22
N LEU A 119 -5.59 0.06 0.79
CA LEU A 119 -5.04 1.13 1.63
C LEU A 119 -5.72 2.45 1.21
N LEU A 120 -6.59 2.98 2.07
CA LEU A 120 -7.35 4.20 1.78
C LEU A 120 -6.68 5.41 2.42
N ARG A 121 -6.05 6.26 1.60
CA ARG A 121 -5.39 7.49 2.05
C ARG A 121 -6.41 8.64 2.08
N ILE A 122 -7.15 8.75 3.18
CA ILE A 122 -8.27 9.70 3.30
C ILE A 122 -7.79 11.15 3.20
N GLY A 123 -6.59 11.46 3.72
CA GLY A 123 -6.04 12.82 3.76
C GLY A 123 -6.68 13.65 4.88
N PRO A 124 -7.39 14.77 4.60
CA PRO A 124 -7.97 15.13 3.31
C PRO A 124 -7.16 16.17 2.50
N TYR A 125 -6.03 16.64 3.06
CA TYR A 125 -4.93 17.04 2.21
C TYR A 125 -4.26 15.79 1.65
N VAL A 126 -4.03 15.74 0.34
CA VAL A 126 -3.44 14.57 -0.34
C VAL A 126 -2.23 14.93 -1.18
N CYS A 127 -1.94 16.22 -1.41
CA CYS A 127 -1.00 16.69 -2.43
C CYS A 127 -1.34 16.14 -3.83
N ALA A 128 -0.84 14.94 -4.16
CA ALA A 128 -1.18 14.10 -5.29
C ALA A 128 -1.09 14.73 -6.69
N GLU A 129 -0.35 15.84 -6.80
CA GLU A 129 -0.34 16.75 -7.96
C GLU A 129 -1.75 17.15 -8.40
N TRP A 130 -2.64 17.21 -7.41
CA TRP A 130 -4.07 17.40 -7.60
C TRP A 130 -4.45 18.85 -7.27
N ASN A 131 -5.53 19.32 -7.88
CA ASN A 131 -6.01 20.69 -7.76
C ASN A 131 -6.19 21.07 -6.28
N PHE A 132 -5.52 22.16 -5.88
CA PHE A 132 -5.51 22.67 -4.50
C PHE A 132 -5.15 21.62 -3.43
N GLY A 133 -4.34 20.61 -3.78
CA GLY A 133 -3.88 19.55 -2.88
C GLY A 133 -5.00 18.63 -2.37
N GLY A 134 -6.15 18.61 -3.04
CA GLY A 134 -7.36 17.89 -2.63
C GLY A 134 -8.42 18.75 -1.95
N PHE A 135 -8.07 19.94 -1.43
CA PHE A 135 -9.04 20.79 -0.72
C PHE A 135 -10.10 21.39 -1.66
N PRO A 136 -11.38 21.44 -1.25
CA PRO A 136 -12.39 22.22 -1.96
C PRO A 136 -12.06 23.72 -1.91
N VAL A 137 -12.26 24.45 -3.01
CA VAL A 137 -11.93 25.89 -3.04
C VAL A 137 -12.76 26.70 -2.05
N TRP A 138 -14.03 26.34 -1.82
CA TRP A 138 -14.90 26.99 -0.84
C TRP A 138 -14.38 26.90 0.59
N LEU A 139 -13.47 25.94 0.90
CA LEU A 139 -12.88 25.79 2.23
C LEU A 139 -12.09 27.05 2.60
N ARG A 140 -11.35 27.64 1.63
CA ARG A 140 -10.57 28.88 1.80
C ARG A 140 -11.44 30.06 2.25
N ASP A 141 -12.70 30.08 1.83
CA ASP A 141 -13.60 31.22 2.01
C ASP A 141 -14.36 31.16 3.35
N ILE A 142 -14.05 30.19 4.23
CA ILE A 142 -14.55 30.13 5.60
C ILE A 142 -13.86 31.20 6.46
N PRO A 143 -14.61 32.08 7.17
CA PRO A 143 -14.02 33.12 8.01
C PRO A 143 -13.05 32.57 9.06
N GLY A 144 -11.84 33.13 9.10
CA GLY A 144 -10.80 32.78 10.08
C GLY A 144 -10.14 31.42 9.87
N ILE A 145 -10.28 30.80 8.70
CA ILE A 145 -9.65 29.51 8.42
C ILE A 145 -8.15 29.64 8.13
N GLU A 146 -7.37 28.75 8.75
CA GLU A 146 -5.95 28.53 8.46
C GLU A 146 -5.79 27.03 8.17
N PHE A 147 -5.26 26.67 7.00
CA PHE A 147 -5.18 25.26 6.60
C PHE A 147 -4.04 24.54 7.33
N ARG A 148 -4.25 23.25 7.62
CA ARG A 148 -3.23 22.30 8.13
C ARG A 148 -2.49 22.83 9.38
N THR A 149 -3.23 23.38 10.32
CA THR A 149 -2.71 23.89 11.60
C THR A 149 -3.78 23.82 12.67
N ASP A 150 -3.45 24.16 13.91
CA ASP A 150 -4.41 24.17 15.02
C ASP A 150 -5.37 25.37 14.87
N ASN A 151 -6.41 25.15 14.07
CA ASN A 151 -7.39 26.13 13.66
C ASN A 151 -8.79 25.49 13.71
N GLU A 152 -9.64 25.94 14.62
CA GLU A 152 -10.97 25.37 14.86
C GLU A 152 -11.87 25.28 13.61
N PRO A 153 -11.97 26.30 12.73
CA PRO A 153 -12.68 26.17 11.46
C PRO A 153 -12.15 25.02 10.58
N PHE A 154 -10.84 24.92 10.40
CA PHE A 154 -10.22 23.88 9.57
C PHE A 154 -10.40 22.48 10.17
N LYS A 155 -10.11 22.31 11.48
CA LYS A 155 -10.27 21.05 12.21
C LYS A 155 -11.70 20.50 12.09
N ARG A 156 -12.70 21.36 12.23
CA ARG A 156 -14.12 21.00 12.12
C ARG A 156 -14.49 20.46 10.73
N GLU A 157 -14.05 21.13 9.67
CA GLU A 157 -14.35 20.68 8.30
C GLU A 157 -13.56 19.43 7.91
N MET A 158 -12.30 19.34 8.31
CA MET A 158 -11.48 18.13 8.13
C MET A 158 -12.11 16.94 8.84
N GLN A 159 -12.48 17.06 10.12
CA GLN A 159 -13.15 16.00 10.86
C GLN A 159 -14.48 15.62 10.20
N ARG A 160 -15.32 16.59 9.82
CA ARG A 160 -16.59 16.34 9.12
C ARG A 160 -16.40 15.47 7.87
N PHE A 161 -15.39 15.77 7.05
CA PHE A 161 -15.12 14.99 5.85
C PHE A 161 -14.52 13.61 6.15
N VAL A 162 -13.51 13.52 7.02
CA VAL A 162 -12.88 12.24 7.38
C VAL A 162 -13.89 11.29 8.05
N THR A 163 -14.72 11.79 8.97
CA THR A 163 -15.85 11.05 9.56
C THR A 163 -16.80 10.56 8.46
N LYS A 164 -17.22 11.42 7.51
CA LYS A 164 -18.13 11.01 6.43
C LYS A 164 -17.55 9.89 5.55
N ILE A 165 -16.24 9.89 5.29
CA ILE A 165 -15.58 8.81 4.54
C ILE A 165 -15.51 7.52 5.35
N VAL A 166 -15.10 7.57 6.63
CA VAL A 166 -15.03 6.39 7.49
C VAL A 166 -16.41 5.77 7.71
N ASP A 167 -17.44 6.59 7.95
CA ASP A 167 -18.81 6.11 8.10
C ASP A 167 -19.34 5.49 6.81
N LEU A 168 -19.10 6.10 5.64
CA LEU A 168 -19.48 5.51 4.35
C LEU A 168 -18.81 4.15 4.11
N MET A 169 -17.51 4.02 4.41
CA MET A 169 -16.82 2.73 4.29
C MET A 169 -17.37 1.68 5.27
N ARG A 170 -17.79 2.10 6.47
CA ARG A 170 -18.40 1.23 7.49
C ARG A 170 -19.82 0.79 7.13
N GLU A 171 -20.65 1.70 6.64
CA GLU A 171 -22.01 1.45 6.15
C GLU A 171 -21.99 0.41 5.02
N GLU A 172 -21.04 0.55 4.10
CA GLU A 172 -20.82 -0.35 2.95
C GLU A 172 -20.03 -1.63 3.29
N LYS A 173 -19.71 -1.86 4.57
CA LYS A 173 -18.99 -3.04 5.09
C LYS A 173 -17.59 -3.26 4.47
N LEU A 174 -16.88 -2.18 4.17
CA LEU A 174 -15.60 -2.24 3.45
C LEU A 174 -14.38 -2.43 4.36
N PHE A 175 -14.51 -2.34 5.69
CA PHE A 175 -13.43 -2.69 6.61
C PHE A 175 -13.23 -4.21 6.75
N SER A 176 -11.98 -4.63 6.98
CA SER A 176 -11.60 -6.05 7.09
C SER A 176 -12.43 -6.85 8.10
N TRP A 177 -12.71 -6.26 9.28
CA TRP A 177 -13.50 -6.87 10.35
C TRP A 177 -14.99 -6.98 10.01
N GLN A 178 -15.43 -6.41 8.88
CA GLN A 178 -16.76 -6.58 8.29
C GLN A 178 -16.76 -7.53 7.07
N GLY A 179 -15.60 -8.06 6.67
CA GLY A 179 -15.41 -8.87 5.45
C GLY A 179 -14.98 -8.07 4.22
N GLY A 180 -14.65 -6.78 4.37
CA GLY A 180 -14.22 -5.89 3.31
C GLY A 180 -12.70 -5.87 3.05
N PRO A 181 -12.25 -5.17 1.99
CA PRO A 181 -10.83 -5.14 1.60
C PRO A 181 -9.97 -4.16 2.40
N ILE A 182 -10.53 -3.17 3.10
CA ILE A 182 -9.75 -2.09 3.73
C ILE A 182 -8.98 -2.64 4.93
N ILE A 183 -7.63 -2.59 4.84
CA ILE A 183 -6.70 -3.06 5.88
C ILE A 183 -5.92 -1.92 6.56
N LEU A 184 -5.86 -0.74 5.95
CA LEU A 184 -5.13 0.42 6.42
C LEU A 184 -5.81 1.72 5.98
N LEU A 185 -5.71 2.75 6.83
CA LEU A 185 -6.13 4.11 6.53
C LEU A 185 -4.95 5.09 6.70
N GLN A 186 -4.92 6.18 5.93
CA GLN A 186 -4.01 7.32 6.21
C GLN A 186 -4.79 8.59 6.55
N ILE A 187 -4.31 9.30 7.57
CA ILE A 187 -4.72 10.67 7.92
C ILE A 187 -3.60 11.65 7.54
N GLU A 188 -3.97 12.84 7.05
CA GLU A 188 -3.04 13.84 6.49
C GLU A 188 -2.14 13.29 5.36
N ASN A 189 -1.21 14.10 4.84
CA ASN A 189 -0.21 13.70 3.86
C ASN A 189 1.08 14.53 3.94
N GLU A 190 2.20 13.89 4.24
CA GLU A 190 3.53 14.51 4.38
C GLU A 190 3.58 15.75 5.28
N TYR A 191 2.82 15.74 6.38
CA TYR A 191 2.66 16.94 7.21
C TYR A 191 3.95 17.35 7.94
N GLY A 192 4.82 16.41 8.30
CA GLY A 192 6.10 16.69 8.95
C GLY A 192 7.05 17.58 8.13
N ASN A 193 6.87 17.66 6.80
CA ASN A 193 7.59 18.62 5.96
C ASN A 193 7.20 20.09 6.25
N MET A 194 5.98 20.33 6.76
CA MET A 194 5.37 21.64 6.97
C MET A 194 5.16 21.99 8.45
N GLU A 195 5.07 20.99 9.33
CA GLU A 195 4.78 21.15 10.75
C GLU A 195 5.67 22.19 11.44
N GLY A 196 6.98 22.14 11.16
CA GLY A 196 7.95 23.07 11.74
C GLY A 196 7.65 24.54 11.43
N SER A 197 7.01 24.84 10.30
CA SER A 197 6.59 26.20 9.93
C SER A 197 5.42 26.73 10.77
N TYR A 198 4.63 25.85 11.38
CA TYR A 198 3.55 26.22 12.31
C TYR A 198 3.98 26.16 13.79
N GLY A 199 5.20 25.70 14.07
CA GLY A 199 5.74 25.63 15.43
C GLY A 199 4.85 24.80 16.37
N GLN A 200 4.46 25.39 17.49
CA GLN A 200 3.64 24.71 18.50
C GLN A 200 2.23 24.33 17.98
N LYS A 201 1.59 25.18 17.17
CA LYS A 201 0.30 24.86 16.53
C LYS A 201 0.40 23.63 15.63
N GLY A 202 1.56 23.39 15.00
CA GLY A 202 1.77 22.22 14.15
C GLY A 202 1.71 20.91 14.96
N LYS A 203 2.39 20.90 16.11
CA LYS A 203 2.40 19.78 17.06
C LYS A 203 1.03 19.53 17.69
N GLU A 204 0.29 20.59 17.99
CA GLU A 204 -1.08 20.50 18.52
C GLU A 204 -2.04 19.94 17.47
N TYR A 205 -1.92 20.41 16.22
CA TYR A 205 -2.66 19.88 15.09
C TYR A 205 -2.37 18.41 14.81
N VAL A 206 -1.11 17.97 14.76
CA VAL A 206 -0.78 16.58 14.42
C VAL A 206 -1.29 15.60 15.48
N ARG A 207 -1.21 15.98 16.77
CA ARG A 207 -1.81 15.24 17.89
C ARG A 207 -3.33 15.19 17.79
N TRP A 208 -3.97 16.31 17.47
CA TRP A 208 -5.41 16.35 17.24
C TRP A 208 -5.83 15.45 16.07
N ALA A 209 -5.13 15.51 14.92
CA ALA A 209 -5.48 14.76 13.72
C ALA A 209 -5.39 13.25 13.95
N ALA A 210 -4.32 12.79 14.61
CA ALA A 210 -4.15 11.40 15.01
C ALA A 210 -5.21 10.94 16.03
N ASN A 211 -5.45 11.72 17.09
CA ASN A 211 -6.47 11.40 18.10
C ASN A 211 -7.88 11.37 17.50
N MET A 212 -8.18 12.27 16.57
CA MET A 212 -9.44 12.29 15.81
C MET A 212 -9.57 11.02 14.98
N ALA A 213 -8.56 10.66 14.17
CA ALA A 213 -8.57 9.48 13.33
C ALA A 213 -8.72 8.16 14.11
N LEU A 214 -7.95 7.99 15.20
CA LEU A 214 -8.07 6.84 16.11
C LEU A 214 -9.45 6.81 16.78
N GLY A 215 -9.94 7.98 17.22
CA GLY A 215 -11.25 8.14 17.86
C GLY A 215 -12.45 7.81 16.97
N LEU A 216 -12.29 7.74 15.64
CA LEU A 216 -13.35 7.29 14.73
C LEU A 216 -13.66 5.79 14.84
N GLY A 217 -12.79 4.98 15.48
CA GLY A 217 -13.06 3.56 15.70
C GLY A 217 -13.18 2.76 14.39
N ALA A 218 -12.26 2.98 13.44
CA ALA A 218 -12.27 2.30 12.14
C ALA A 218 -11.99 0.78 12.22
N GLY A 219 -11.38 0.31 13.31
CA GLY A 219 -11.07 -1.12 13.54
C GLY A 219 -9.91 -1.67 12.70
N VAL A 220 -9.14 -0.79 12.05
CA VAL A 220 -7.91 -1.10 11.30
C VAL A 220 -6.81 -0.08 11.67
N PRO A 221 -5.51 -0.40 11.49
CA PRO A 221 -4.44 0.54 11.81
C PRO A 221 -4.46 1.77 10.90
N TRP A 222 -3.92 2.87 11.43
CA TRP A 222 -3.76 4.13 10.72
C TRP A 222 -2.29 4.43 10.49
N VAL A 223 -2.00 5.13 9.38
CA VAL A 223 -0.65 5.56 9.01
C VAL A 223 -0.56 7.08 8.80
N MET A 224 0.65 7.63 8.84
CA MET A 224 0.99 9.00 8.44
C MET A 224 2.35 9.03 7.74
N CYS A 225 2.38 9.39 6.45
CA CYS A 225 3.61 9.47 5.69
C CYS A 225 4.43 10.73 6.02
N LYS A 226 5.76 10.58 6.06
CA LYS A 226 6.75 11.61 6.47
C LYS A 226 6.36 12.33 7.78
N GLN A 227 5.91 11.60 8.79
CA GLN A 227 5.55 12.15 10.11
C GLN A 227 6.36 11.47 11.22
N THR A 228 7.61 11.87 11.41
CA THR A 228 8.56 11.19 12.32
C THR A 228 8.16 11.21 13.81
N ASP A 229 7.21 12.04 14.22
CA ASP A 229 6.66 12.07 15.58
C ASP A 229 5.16 11.65 15.63
N ALA A 230 4.68 10.92 14.61
CA ALA A 230 3.32 10.38 14.55
C ALA A 230 2.91 9.72 15.88
N PRO A 231 1.90 10.26 16.58
CA PRO A 231 1.67 9.93 17.97
C PRO A 231 0.85 8.65 18.15
N GLY A 232 1.05 7.98 19.29
CA GLY A 232 0.35 6.76 19.64
C GLY A 232 0.57 5.63 18.62
N ASP A 233 -0.52 4.93 18.31
CA ASP A 233 -0.55 3.75 17.43
C ASP A 233 -0.60 4.09 15.93
N ILE A 234 -0.48 5.37 15.55
CA ILE A 234 -0.29 5.76 14.15
C ILE A 234 1.08 5.28 13.67
N ILE A 235 1.14 4.50 12.59
CA ILE A 235 2.41 4.09 11.97
C ILE A 235 2.95 5.23 11.12
N ASP A 236 4.16 5.72 11.41
CA ASP A 236 4.85 6.63 10.50
C ASP A 236 5.45 5.84 9.31
N THR A 237 5.38 6.43 8.12
CA THR A 237 5.79 5.76 6.87
C THR A 237 6.69 6.63 5.99
N CYS A 238 7.46 5.98 5.12
CA CYS A 238 8.40 6.63 4.22
C CYS A 238 7.80 6.86 2.81
N ASN A 239 8.19 7.99 2.20
CA ASN A 239 7.91 8.37 0.81
C ASN A 239 9.20 8.88 0.18
N ASN A 240 9.74 8.18 -0.82
CA ASN A 240 10.99 8.55 -1.51
C ASN A 240 11.22 7.65 -2.75
N TYR A 241 12.28 7.89 -3.53
CA TYR A 241 12.84 6.91 -4.46
C TYR A 241 13.49 5.71 -3.74
N TYR A 242 13.94 5.93 -2.51
CA TYR A 242 14.69 4.97 -1.68
C TYR A 242 14.29 5.08 -0.20
N CYS A 243 13.77 4.00 0.37
CA CYS A 243 13.43 3.90 1.80
C CYS A 243 14.09 2.71 2.53
N ASP A 244 15.12 2.09 1.95
CA ASP A 244 15.84 0.95 2.57
C ASP A 244 16.64 1.33 3.83
N GLY A 245 16.86 2.62 4.07
CA GLY A 245 17.45 3.16 5.31
C GLY A 245 16.44 3.67 6.34
N TYR A 246 15.14 3.66 6.02
CA TYR A 246 14.10 4.21 6.90
C TYR A 246 13.87 3.35 8.15
N LYS A 247 13.48 4.00 9.25
CA LYS A 247 13.05 3.36 10.49
C LYS A 247 11.85 4.13 11.05
N PRO A 248 10.78 3.44 11.48
CA PRO A 248 9.65 4.10 12.13
C PRO A 248 10.04 4.63 13.52
N ASN A 249 9.19 5.51 14.06
CA ASN A 249 9.45 6.25 15.30
C ASN A 249 9.38 5.42 16.58
N SER A 250 8.97 4.15 16.48
CA SER A 250 8.91 3.20 17.58
C SER A 250 9.39 1.81 17.11
N PRO A 251 10.18 1.08 17.92
CA PRO A 251 10.63 -0.26 17.57
C PRO A 251 9.49 -1.29 17.52
N ASN A 252 8.27 -0.94 17.93
CA ASN A 252 7.10 -1.83 17.88
C ASN A 252 6.25 -1.64 16.60
N LYS A 253 6.64 -0.72 15.71
CA LYS A 253 5.93 -0.42 14.45
C LYS A 253 6.67 -1.08 13.27
N PRO A 254 5.96 -1.54 12.23
CA PRO A 254 6.57 -2.13 11.06
C PRO A 254 7.15 -1.05 10.13
N THR A 255 8.20 -1.40 9.38
CA THR A 255 8.75 -0.50 8.34
C THR A 255 7.89 -0.55 7.07
N ILE A 256 7.23 0.58 6.76
CA ILE A 256 6.31 0.74 5.63
C ILE A 256 6.75 1.88 4.71
N TRP A 257 6.63 1.66 3.40
CA TRP A 257 6.93 2.60 2.32
C TRP A 257 5.66 2.87 1.50
N THR A 258 5.01 4.01 1.73
CA THR A 258 3.73 4.40 1.13
C THR A 258 3.87 5.04 -0.25
N GLU A 259 5.03 5.60 -0.60
CA GLU A 259 5.30 6.08 -1.96
C GLU A 259 6.72 5.74 -2.40
N ASN A 260 6.86 4.65 -3.15
CA ASN A 260 8.01 4.40 -4.01
C ASN A 260 7.77 5.07 -5.35
N TRP A 261 8.46 6.19 -5.59
CA TRP A 261 8.28 6.98 -6.81
C TRP A 261 8.89 6.25 -8.02
N ASP A 262 8.06 5.57 -8.81
CA ASP A 262 8.48 4.77 -9.97
C ASP A 262 8.71 5.58 -11.25
N GLY A 263 8.53 6.89 -11.15
CA GLY A 263 8.95 7.93 -12.08
C GLY A 263 8.69 9.29 -11.44
N TRP A 264 8.02 10.20 -12.15
CA TRP A 264 7.65 11.51 -11.62
C TRP A 264 6.46 12.11 -12.38
N TYR A 265 5.87 13.19 -11.86
CA TYR A 265 4.85 13.95 -12.59
C TYR A 265 5.47 14.83 -13.69
N THR A 266 4.67 15.19 -14.69
CA THR A 266 5.11 16.10 -15.78
C THR A 266 4.43 17.47 -15.68
N SER A 267 5.22 18.53 -15.81
CA SER A 267 4.75 19.92 -15.88
C SER A 267 4.74 20.45 -17.32
N TRP A 268 3.89 21.44 -17.61
CA TRP A 268 3.86 22.12 -18.91
C TRP A 268 5.22 22.75 -19.21
N GLY A 269 5.81 22.41 -20.37
CA GLY A 269 7.17 22.82 -20.75
C GLY A 269 8.30 21.97 -20.13
N GLY A 270 7.97 21.01 -19.26
CA GLY A 270 8.90 20.00 -18.76
C GLY A 270 9.17 18.87 -19.76
N ARG A 271 10.16 18.04 -19.45
CA ARG A 271 10.36 16.74 -20.12
C ARG A 271 9.52 15.67 -19.43
N LEU A 272 9.16 14.62 -20.17
CA LEU A 272 8.66 13.39 -19.56
C LEU A 272 9.79 12.79 -18.69
N PRO A 273 9.53 12.51 -17.40
CA PRO A 273 10.48 11.85 -16.53
C PRO A 273 10.53 10.35 -16.86
N HIS A 274 11.63 9.71 -16.47
CA HIS A 274 11.78 8.26 -16.58
C HIS A 274 12.68 7.76 -15.44
N ARG A 275 12.29 6.63 -14.83
CA ARG A 275 13.09 5.88 -13.87
C ARG A 275 13.30 4.45 -14.44
N PRO A 276 14.55 4.04 -14.69
CA PRO A 276 14.85 2.68 -15.14
C PRO A 276 14.25 1.63 -14.19
N VAL A 277 13.71 0.54 -14.73
CA VAL A 277 13.08 -0.48 -13.89
C VAL A 277 14.11 -1.22 -13.04
N GLU A 278 15.36 -1.28 -13.48
CA GLU A 278 16.46 -1.91 -12.76
C GLU A 278 16.79 -1.17 -11.45
N ASP A 279 16.74 0.17 -11.48
CA ASP A 279 16.87 1.04 -10.30
C ASP A 279 15.67 0.89 -9.35
N LEU A 280 14.47 0.88 -9.91
CA LEU A 280 13.22 0.70 -9.16
C LEU A 280 13.18 -0.68 -8.47
N ALA A 281 13.53 -1.74 -9.20
CA ALA A 281 13.62 -3.10 -8.70
C ALA A 281 14.73 -3.25 -7.65
N PHE A 282 15.88 -2.60 -7.85
CA PHE A 282 16.95 -2.52 -6.85
C PHE A 282 16.45 -1.87 -5.56
N ALA A 283 15.79 -0.72 -5.62
CA ALA A 283 15.28 -0.02 -4.45
C ALA A 283 14.24 -0.85 -3.67
N VAL A 284 13.34 -1.55 -4.36
CA VAL A 284 12.36 -2.47 -3.75
C VAL A 284 13.02 -3.68 -3.11
N ALA A 285 13.93 -4.35 -3.83
CA ALA A 285 14.66 -5.50 -3.29
C ALA A 285 15.47 -5.11 -2.05
N ARG A 286 16.12 -3.94 -2.06
CA ARG A 286 16.83 -3.34 -0.92
C ARG A 286 15.94 -3.06 0.27
N PHE A 287 14.72 -2.56 0.05
CA PHE A 287 13.76 -2.30 1.12
C PHE A 287 13.33 -3.59 1.84
N PHE A 288 12.91 -4.62 1.10
CA PHE A 288 12.55 -5.90 1.70
C PHE A 288 13.76 -6.60 2.34
N GLN A 289 14.93 -6.54 1.71
CA GLN A 289 16.21 -7.01 2.25
C GLN A 289 16.56 -6.40 3.62
N ARG A 290 16.17 -5.15 3.88
CA ARG A 290 16.48 -4.41 5.12
C ARG A 290 15.33 -4.35 6.12
N GLY A 291 14.32 -5.22 5.99
CA GLY A 291 13.25 -5.37 6.99
C GLY A 291 11.98 -4.59 6.67
N GLY A 292 11.85 -4.04 5.47
CA GLY A 292 10.56 -3.59 4.94
C GLY A 292 9.51 -4.70 4.97
N SER A 293 8.23 -4.30 5.03
CA SER A 293 7.09 -5.25 5.05
C SER A 293 5.87 -4.83 4.25
N LEU A 294 5.70 -3.54 3.96
CA LEU A 294 4.76 -3.05 2.95
C LEU A 294 5.45 -1.99 2.10
N MET A 295 5.40 -2.14 0.77
CA MET A 295 5.87 -1.15 -0.19
C MET A 295 4.79 -0.88 -1.24
N ASN A 296 4.54 0.39 -1.53
CA ASN A 296 3.57 0.85 -2.52
C ASN A 296 4.24 1.59 -3.68
N TYR A 297 3.91 1.19 -4.90
CA TYR A 297 4.26 1.93 -6.12
C TYR A 297 3.38 3.17 -6.27
N TYR A 298 4.00 4.34 -6.21
CA TYR A 298 3.39 5.63 -6.51
C TYR A 298 4.01 6.11 -7.83
N MET A 299 3.49 5.74 -9.00
CA MET A 299 2.15 5.21 -9.30
C MET A 299 2.17 3.88 -10.07
N TYR A 300 1.46 2.86 -9.58
CA TYR A 300 1.29 1.63 -10.36
C TYR A 300 0.43 1.81 -11.63
N PHE A 301 -0.58 2.68 -11.54
CA PHE A 301 -1.26 3.30 -12.69
C PHE A 301 -1.43 4.78 -12.41
N GLY A 302 -0.82 5.62 -13.24
CA GLY A 302 -0.90 7.07 -13.14
C GLY A 302 -2.21 7.66 -13.67
N GLY A 303 -2.51 7.42 -14.94
CA GLY A 303 -3.75 7.83 -15.62
C GLY A 303 -3.80 9.30 -16.03
N THR A 304 -5.00 9.89 -16.07
CA THR A 304 -5.25 11.22 -16.66
C THR A 304 -5.89 12.20 -15.67
N ASN A 305 -5.39 13.44 -15.64
CA ASN A 305 -5.99 14.58 -14.95
C ASN A 305 -7.23 15.12 -15.70
N PHE A 306 -8.30 14.33 -15.77
CA PHE A 306 -9.50 14.64 -16.56
C PHE A 306 -10.22 15.95 -16.18
N GLY A 307 -10.61 16.74 -17.19
CA GLY A 307 -11.41 17.94 -17.00
C GLY A 307 -10.57 19.13 -16.50
N ARG A 308 -11.09 19.89 -15.53
CA ARG A 308 -10.50 21.18 -15.10
C ARG A 308 -10.41 21.38 -13.58
N THR A 309 -10.60 20.31 -12.82
CA THR A 309 -10.58 20.30 -11.34
C THR A 309 -9.76 19.13 -10.77
N SER A 310 -8.99 18.45 -11.63
CA SER A 310 -8.18 17.29 -11.29
C SER A 310 -6.70 17.65 -11.13
N GLY A 311 -5.98 17.98 -12.20
CA GLY A 311 -4.57 18.36 -12.10
C GLY A 311 -4.35 19.66 -11.33
N GLY A 312 -3.28 19.73 -10.54
CA GLY A 312 -2.77 20.95 -9.94
C GLY A 312 -2.24 21.96 -10.97
N PRO A 313 -1.95 23.21 -10.54
CA PRO A 313 -1.44 24.24 -11.44
C PRO A 313 -0.10 23.81 -12.07
N PHE A 314 0.08 24.11 -13.35
CA PHE A 314 1.25 23.79 -14.18
C PHE A 314 1.52 22.31 -14.47
N TYR A 315 0.76 21.34 -13.95
CA TYR A 315 0.85 19.95 -14.39
C TYR A 315 0.12 19.70 -15.71
N ILE A 316 0.64 18.78 -16.53
CA ILE A 316 -0.02 18.42 -17.79
C ILE A 316 -1.26 17.55 -17.56
N THR A 317 -2.07 17.37 -18.60
CA THR A 317 -3.26 16.51 -18.55
C THR A 317 -2.90 15.04 -18.31
N SER A 318 -1.79 14.57 -18.87
CA SER A 318 -1.24 13.25 -18.53
C SER A 318 -0.73 13.22 -17.09
N TYR A 319 -1.02 12.12 -16.40
CA TYR A 319 -0.38 11.75 -15.14
C TYR A 319 0.24 10.35 -15.27
N ASP A 320 0.72 9.98 -16.46
CA ASP A 320 1.33 8.68 -16.77
C ASP A 320 2.35 8.20 -15.72
N TYR A 321 3.17 9.14 -15.23
CA TYR A 321 4.17 8.94 -14.18
C TYR A 321 5.34 8.01 -14.52
N ASP A 322 5.47 7.51 -15.77
CA ASP A 322 6.35 6.39 -16.13
C ASP A 322 5.95 5.09 -15.37
N ALA A 323 4.65 4.93 -15.13
CA ALA A 323 4.06 3.85 -14.36
C ALA A 323 4.22 2.45 -15.02
N PRO A 324 4.19 1.35 -14.22
CA PRO A 324 4.07 -0.02 -14.74
C PRO A 324 2.84 -0.26 -15.63
N ILE A 325 1.73 0.44 -15.37
CA ILE A 325 0.59 0.52 -16.28
C ILE A 325 0.49 1.97 -16.78
N ASP A 326 0.61 2.18 -18.09
CA ASP A 326 0.62 3.50 -18.72
C ASP A 326 -0.71 4.26 -18.57
N GLU A 327 -0.73 5.54 -18.93
CA GLU A 327 -1.93 6.40 -18.90
C GLU A 327 -3.19 5.77 -19.53
N TYR A 328 -3.01 4.93 -20.56
CA TYR A 328 -4.09 4.32 -21.34
C TYR A 328 -4.51 2.94 -20.81
N GLY A 329 -3.83 2.42 -19.78
CA GLY A 329 -4.08 1.12 -19.18
C GLY A 329 -3.28 -0.02 -19.81
N LEU A 330 -2.30 0.25 -20.67
CA LEU A 330 -1.43 -0.77 -21.27
C LEU A 330 -0.27 -1.13 -20.33
N ARG A 331 0.33 -2.31 -20.50
CA ARG A 331 1.52 -2.71 -19.75
C ARG A 331 2.73 -1.96 -20.29
N SER A 332 3.40 -1.19 -19.46
CA SER A 332 4.65 -0.52 -19.80
C SER A 332 5.78 -1.54 -19.70
N GLU A 333 6.14 -2.20 -20.80
CA GLU A 333 7.22 -3.19 -20.83
C GLU A 333 8.57 -2.54 -21.17
N PRO A 334 9.69 -2.96 -20.55
CA PRO A 334 9.83 -4.12 -19.65
C PRO A 334 9.47 -3.84 -18.18
N LYS A 335 9.02 -2.62 -17.83
CA LYS A 335 8.81 -2.22 -16.43
C LYS A 335 7.81 -3.14 -15.71
N TRP A 336 6.67 -3.42 -16.34
CA TRP A 336 5.62 -4.26 -15.77
C TRP A 336 6.08 -5.71 -15.54
N GLY A 337 6.67 -6.35 -16.55
CA GLY A 337 7.16 -7.73 -16.48
C GLY A 337 8.29 -7.91 -15.46
N HIS A 338 9.28 -7.02 -15.46
CA HIS A 338 10.43 -7.11 -14.54
C HIS A 338 10.00 -6.96 -13.08
N LEU A 339 9.06 -6.07 -12.79
CA LEU A 339 8.48 -5.95 -11.44
C LEU A 339 7.64 -7.16 -11.06
N LYS A 340 6.87 -7.75 -11.99
CA LYS A 340 6.12 -8.99 -11.74
C LYS A 340 7.05 -10.15 -11.34
N ASP A 341 8.18 -10.31 -12.00
CA ASP A 341 9.16 -11.35 -11.68
C ASP A 341 9.88 -11.07 -10.35
N LEU A 342 10.20 -9.80 -10.05
CA LEU A 342 10.66 -9.37 -8.73
C LEU A 342 9.65 -9.73 -7.62
N HIS A 343 8.36 -9.46 -7.85
CA HIS A 343 7.30 -9.75 -6.88
C HIS A 343 7.19 -11.25 -6.64
N ALA A 344 7.22 -12.07 -7.69
CA ALA A 344 7.25 -13.53 -7.57
C ALA A 344 8.45 -14.01 -6.74
N ALA A 345 9.65 -13.45 -6.96
CA ALA A 345 10.83 -13.78 -6.16
C ALA A 345 10.69 -13.36 -4.68
N ILE A 346 10.10 -12.20 -4.38
CA ILE A 346 9.80 -11.76 -3.01
C ILE A 346 8.76 -12.69 -2.36
N LYS A 347 7.75 -13.16 -3.10
CA LYS A 347 6.74 -14.10 -2.59
C LYS A 347 7.30 -15.47 -2.26
N LEU A 348 8.25 -15.98 -3.05
CA LEU A 348 9.00 -17.19 -2.69
C LEU A 348 9.81 -17.00 -1.38
N CYS A 349 10.24 -15.77 -1.08
CA CYS A 349 10.90 -15.43 0.18
C CYS A 349 9.92 -15.18 1.36
N GLU A 350 8.60 -15.03 1.15
CA GLU A 350 7.67 -14.49 2.15
C GLU A 350 7.68 -15.29 3.46
N ARG A 351 7.72 -16.64 3.40
CA ARG A 351 7.79 -17.51 4.60
C ARG A 351 9.02 -17.21 5.48
N ALA A 352 10.19 -17.01 4.89
CA ALA A 352 11.40 -16.67 5.65
C ALA A 352 11.34 -15.21 6.14
N LEU A 353 10.88 -14.30 5.28
CA LEU A 353 10.78 -12.86 5.57
C LEU A 353 9.88 -12.56 6.78
N VAL A 354 8.77 -13.28 6.96
CA VAL A 354 7.83 -13.09 8.08
C VAL A 354 8.28 -13.76 9.38
N ALA A 355 9.03 -14.87 9.29
CA ALA A 355 9.43 -15.68 10.44
C ALA A 355 10.64 -15.10 11.19
N ALA A 356 11.45 -14.23 10.55
CA ALA A 356 12.53 -13.53 11.21
C ALA A 356 12.07 -12.16 11.74
N ASP A 357 12.37 -11.89 13.02
CA ASP A 357 12.10 -10.61 13.68
C ASP A 357 13.00 -9.46 13.17
N SER A 358 14.21 -9.77 12.65
CA SER A 358 15.10 -8.75 12.08
C SER A 358 16.14 -9.32 11.10
N PRO A 359 16.57 -8.54 10.08
CA PRO A 359 17.71 -8.89 9.21
C PRO A 359 19.05 -8.88 9.96
N GLN A 360 19.85 -9.93 9.79
CA GLN A 360 21.09 -10.22 10.54
C GLN A 360 22.39 -9.71 9.85
N TYR A 361 22.62 -8.39 9.74
CA TYR A 361 23.64 -7.76 8.85
C TYR A 361 25.04 -8.43 8.78
N MET A 362 25.60 -8.48 7.56
CA MET A 362 27.05 -8.55 7.27
C MET A 362 27.35 -7.85 5.89
N LYS A 363 28.61 -7.74 5.44
CA LYS A 363 29.08 -7.13 4.15
C LYS A 363 30.17 -7.94 3.34
N LEU A 364 29.86 -8.61 2.20
CA LEU A 364 30.78 -9.57 1.50
C LEU A 364 32.07 -8.93 0.94
N GLY A 365 32.10 -7.61 0.78
CA GLY A 365 33.25 -6.85 0.28
C GLY A 365 33.12 -5.37 0.67
N PRO A 366 33.98 -4.44 0.21
CA PRO A 366 33.85 -3.03 0.56
C PRO A 366 32.52 -2.41 0.10
N ARG A 367 31.92 -2.93 -0.99
CA ARG A 367 30.67 -2.44 -1.63
C ARG A 367 29.64 -3.54 -1.87
N GLN A 368 29.72 -4.66 -1.14
CA GLN A 368 28.80 -5.78 -1.26
C GLN A 368 28.19 -6.04 0.12
N GLU A 369 26.87 -6.01 0.24
CA GLU A 369 26.16 -5.90 1.53
C GLU A 369 25.15 -7.02 1.78
N VAL A 370 25.41 -7.86 2.79
CA VAL A 370 24.88 -9.22 2.80
C VAL A 370 24.87 -9.82 4.29
N CYS A 371 23.70 -9.92 4.99
CA CYS A 371 23.21 -10.49 6.32
C CYS A 371 22.91 -12.04 6.61
N ALA A 372 23.49 -12.73 7.60
CA ALA A 372 23.08 -14.11 8.00
C ALA A 372 23.66 -14.58 9.35
N ARG A 373 23.21 -15.73 9.87
CA ARG A 373 23.90 -16.48 10.96
C ARG A 373 23.84 -18.01 10.75
N ARG A 374 24.81 -18.84 11.21
CA ARG A 374 25.93 -18.57 12.14
C ARG A 374 27.21 -19.45 11.92
N PHE A 375 28.39 -18.79 12.00
CA PHE A 375 29.76 -19.23 12.42
C PHE A 375 30.52 -20.37 11.68
N LEU A 376 31.67 -20.01 11.06
CA LEU A 376 33.04 -20.30 11.53
C LEU A 376 34.07 -19.55 10.65
N GLY A 377 35.10 -18.91 11.24
CA GLY A 377 36.29 -18.43 10.53
C GLY A 377 36.21 -17.06 9.81
N ASN A 378 37.19 -16.22 10.09
CA ASN A 378 37.53 -14.88 9.56
C ASN A 378 36.92 -14.39 8.21
N ASN A 379 36.50 -13.11 8.21
CA ASN A 379 36.38 -12.20 7.06
C ASN A 379 35.40 -12.57 5.91
N MET A 380 34.19 -13.05 6.22
CA MET A 380 33.11 -13.30 5.23
C MET A 380 31.72 -12.98 5.80
N GLN A 381 30.73 -12.72 4.93
CA GLN A 381 29.69 -11.76 5.29
C GLN A 381 28.43 -11.70 4.33
N ALA A 382 27.32 -12.52 4.41
CA ALA A 382 26.23 -12.60 3.36
C ALA A 382 24.65 -12.68 3.73
N HIS A 383 23.64 -12.10 2.95
CA HIS A 383 22.20 -11.57 3.22
C HIS A 383 21.00 -12.47 3.06
N VAL A 384 20.14 -12.57 4.09
CA VAL A 384 19.25 -13.72 4.26
C VAL A 384 18.25 -13.65 5.47
N TYR A 385 17.11 -14.37 5.42
CA TYR A 385 16.09 -14.52 6.49
C TYR A 385 15.83 -15.99 6.93
N TRP A 386 15.38 -16.26 8.18
CA TRP A 386 15.16 -17.59 8.80
C TRP A 386 13.87 -17.72 9.61
N GLU A 387 13.36 -18.95 9.70
CA GLU A 387 12.45 -19.41 10.76
C GLU A 387 13.24 -19.95 11.98
N ASN A 388 12.93 -19.45 13.19
CA ASN A 388 13.74 -19.69 14.39
C ASN A 388 12.96 -20.50 15.46
N THR A 389 13.17 -21.82 15.53
CA THR A 389 12.43 -22.73 16.42
C THR A 389 12.95 -22.71 17.87
N GLN A 390 12.82 -21.59 18.58
CA GLN A 390 12.99 -21.53 20.05
C GLN A 390 11.98 -20.57 20.70
N SER A 391 10.76 -21.07 20.92
CA SER A 391 9.92 -20.66 22.04
C SER A 391 9.08 -21.84 22.54
N THR A 392 9.03 -21.96 23.86
CA THR A 392 8.52 -23.06 24.70
C THR A 392 7.19 -23.71 24.33
N VAL A 393 7.21 -25.05 24.29
CA VAL A 393 6.12 -26.00 24.62
C VAL A 393 4.77 -25.77 23.91
N LEU A 394 4.65 -26.33 22.70
CA LEU A 394 3.40 -26.93 22.20
C LEU A 394 3.75 -28.13 21.33
N ASN A 395 3.28 -29.32 21.73
CA ASN A 395 3.56 -30.58 21.02
C ASN A 395 2.80 -30.64 19.69
N ILE A 396 3.39 -30.05 18.65
CA ILE A 396 3.03 -30.33 17.26
C ILE A 396 4.13 -31.22 16.69
N THR A 397 3.77 -32.45 16.33
CA THR A 397 4.66 -33.42 15.68
C THR A 397 4.98 -32.98 14.26
N LEU A 398 5.99 -32.11 14.13
CA LEU A 398 6.53 -31.65 12.86
C LEU A 398 7.40 -32.73 12.22
N SER A 399 6.81 -33.52 11.31
CA SER A 399 7.56 -34.33 10.36
C SER A 399 8.27 -33.44 9.33
N GLU A 400 9.57 -33.66 9.15
CA GLU A 400 10.42 -33.11 8.07
C GLU A 400 10.57 -31.58 8.02
N SER A 401 11.33 -31.05 9.00
CA SER A 401 11.73 -29.64 9.07
C SER A 401 12.78 -29.24 8.01
N GLN A 402 12.34 -28.76 6.84
CA GLN A 402 13.16 -27.85 6.03
C GLN A 402 13.05 -26.44 6.60
N SER A 403 14.18 -25.85 7.03
CA SER A 403 14.22 -24.47 7.49
C SER A 403 14.07 -23.50 6.31
N ALA A 404 13.07 -22.62 6.38
CA ALA A 404 12.90 -21.57 5.39
C ALA A 404 14.10 -20.60 5.47
N CYS A 405 14.85 -20.49 4.37
CA CYS A 405 16.05 -19.67 4.25
C CYS A 405 15.97 -18.91 2.92
N SER A 406 15.96 -17.58 2.93
CA SER A 406 15.86 -16.79 1.69
C SER A 406 16.80 -15.59 1.67
N ALA A 407 17.60 -15.44 0.60
CA ALA A 407 18.75 -14.53 0.49
C ALA A 407 18.60 -13.36 -0.51
N PHE A 408 19.33 -12.27 -0.28
CA PHE A 408 19.35 -11.03 -1.07
C PHE A 408 20.79 -10.52 -1.23
N LEU A 409 21.52 -10.91 -2.28
CA LEU A 409 22.93 -10.53 -2.47
C LEU A 409 23.02 -9.18 -3.19
N ALA A 410 23.36 -8.10 -2.48
CA ALA A 410 23.45 -6.76 -3.04
C ALA A 410 24.88 -6.34 -3.40
N ASN A 411 25.05 -5.77 -4.60
CA ASN A 411 26.23 -5.02 -5.04
C ASN A 411 25.85 -3.54 -5.18
N ILE A 412 26.42 -2.68 -4.32
CA ILE A 412 26.18 -1.23 -4.32
C ILE A 412 27.28 -0.46 -5.08
N ASP A 413 28.12 -1.16 -5.84
CA ASP A 413 29.04 -0.53 -6.80
C ASP A 413 28.25 -0.14 -8.06
N GLU A 414 28.26 1.15 -8.42
CA GLU A 414 27.51 1.69 -9.56
C GLU A 414 28.15 1.38 -10.93
N HIS A 415 29.38 0.84 -10.97
CA HIS A 415 30.14 0.70 -12.21
C HIS A 415 30.70 -0.71 -12.45
N ASN A 416 30.96 -1.48 -11.39
CA ASN A 416 31.71 -2.74 -11.48
C ASN A 416 30.87 -3.95 -11.05
N THR A 417 30.85 -4.97 -11.91
CA THR A 417 30.39 -6.32 -11.55
C THR A 417 31.28 -6.90 -10.45
N ALA A 418 30.68 -7.46 -9.40
CA ALA A 418 31.40 -8.15 -8.33
C ALA A 418 31.09 -9.65 -8.36
N THR A 419 32.12 -10.49 -8.27
CA THR A 419 31.95 -11.93 -8.01
C THR A 419 32.12 -12.17 -6.51
N VAL A 420 31.11 -12.77 -5.89
CA VAL A 420 31.06 -12.97 -4.43
C VAL A 420 30.76 -14.43 -4.09
N THR A 421 31.37 -14.94 -3.01
CA THR A 421 31.14 -16.32 -2.55
C THR A 421 30.16 -16.36 -1.39
N PHE A 422 29.06 -17.11 -1.54
CA PHE A 422 28.05 -17.30 -0.50
C PHE A 422 27.68 -18.79 -0.39
N ARG A 423 27.73 -19.33 0.84
CA ARG A 423 27.52 -20.78 1.14
C ARG A 423 28.31 -21.73 0.23
N GLY A 424 29.54 -21.36 -0.14
CA GLY A 424 30.43 -22.14 -1.01
C GLY A 424 30.14 -22.07 -2.51
N LYS A 425 29.09 -21.34 -2.94
CA LYS A 425 28.81 -21.02 -4.34
C LYS A 425 29.28 -19.61 -4.68
N SER A 426 29.74 -19.41 -5.92
CA SER A 426 30.10 -18.08 -6.44
C SER A 426 28.94 -17.48 -7.23
N TYR A 427 28.67 -16.19 -7.01
CA TYR A 427 27.61 -15.43 -7.68
C TYR A 427 28.20 -14.17 -8.31
N SER A 428 27.89 -13.93 -9.57
CA SER A 428 28.25 -12.68 -10.26
C SER A 428 27.09 -11.69 -10.14
N LEU A 429 27.36 -10.57 -9.47
CA LEU A 429 26.41 -9.48 -9.21
C LEU A 429 26.75 -8.30 -10.14
N PRO A 430 25.87 -7.93 -11.10
CA PRO A 430 26.01 -6.70 -11.87
C PRO A 430 26.19 -5.45 -11.00
N PRO A 431 26.65 -4.32 -11.56
CA PRO A 431 26.59 -3.03 -10.88
C PRO A 431 25.17 -2.72 -10.40
N TRP A 432 25.03 -2.01 -9.27
CA TRP A 432 23.76 -1.53 -8.70
C TRP A 432 22.63 -2.57 -8.73
N SER A 433 22.90 -3.78 -8.22
CA SER A 433 21.97 -4.92 -8.33
C SER A 433 21.78 -5.71 -7.04
N VAL A 434 20.62 -6.35 -6.90
CA VAL A 434 20.33 -7.35 -5.86
C VAL A 434 19.94 -8.67 -6.52
N SER A 435 20.62 -9.77 -6.18
CA SER A 435 20.19 -11.13 -6.52
C SER A 435 19.34 -11.73 -5.40
N ILE A 436 18.13 -12.19 -5.70
CA ILE A 436 17.21 -12.83 -4.75
C ILE A 436 17.32 -14.35 -4.90
N LEU A 437 17.59 -15.05 -3.80
CA LEU A 437 17.72 -16.52 -3.74
C LEU A 437 16.75 -17.06 -2.69
N PRO A 438 15.51 -17.43 -3.05
CA PRO A 438 14.48 -17.83 -2.08
C PRO A 438 14.79 -19.06 -1.24
N ASP A 439 15.81 -19.84 -1.62
CA ASP A 439 16.32 -21.05 -0.96
C ASP A 439 17.78 -20.89 -0.43
N CYS A 440 18.32 -19.66 -0.46
CA CYS A 440 19.72 -19.35 -0.15
C CYS A 440 20.78 -20.02 -1.06
N SER A 441 20.41 -20.50 -2.24
CA SER A 441 21.27 -21.36 -3.07
C SER A 441 21.17 -21.09 -4.57
N ASN A 442 20.00 -20.72 -5.07
CA ASN A 442 19.72 -20.53 -6.49
C ASN A 442 19.10 -19.14 -6.69
N VAL A 443 19.62 -18.36 -7.64
CA VAL A 443 19.11 -17.02 -7.96
C VAL A 443 17.80 -17.18 -8.72
N ALA A 444 16.69 -16.73 -8.13
CA ALA A 444 15.39 -16.68 -8.81
C ALA A 444 15.24 -15.40 -9.63
N PHE A 445 15.87 -14.30 -9.19
CA PHE A 445 15.78 -12.98 -9.83
C PHE A 445 17.03 -12.15 -9.55
N ASN A 446 17.44 -11.28 -10.47
CA ASN A 446 18.39 -10.20 -10.21
C ASN A 446 17.84 -8.89 -10.77
N THR A 447 17.95 -7.81 -10.01
CA THR A 447 17.30 -6.54 -10.35
C THR A 447 17.84 -5.87 -11.62
N ALA A 448 18.99 -6.28 -12.14
CA ALA A 448 19.65 -5.68 -13.32
C ALA A 448 19.95 -6.72 -14.43
N LYS A 449 19.05 -7.69 -14.64
CA LYS A 449 19.15 -8.75 -15.66
C LYS A 449 17.83 -9.04 -16.35
#